data_AF-A0A355FNV1-F1
#
_entry.id   AF-A0A355FNV1-F1
#
_cell.length_a   1.000
_cell.length_b   1.000
_cell.length_c   1.000
_cell.angle_alpha   90.00
_cell.angle_beta   90.00
_cell.angle_gamma   90.00
#
_symmetry.space_group_name_H-M   'P 1'
#
loop_
_entity.id
_entity.type
_entity.pdbx_description
1 polymer ?
#
loop_
_entity_poly.entity_id
_entity_poly.type
_entity_poly.pdbx_seq_one_letter_code
_entity_poly.pdbx_strand_id
1 'polypeptide(L)'
;MATLEELASLVKGKVVGEKDLEITGVSGLDTAQPGELSLIAAAKVIPVARTSKAAAFIFPSNLREFKFKGIEVDNPRLAFAEILWHFHP
;
A
#
# COMPACT_ATOMS: atom_id res chain seq x y z
N MET A 1 -10.70 -8.92 -5.07
CA MET A 1 -9.68 -8.29 -5.93
C MET A 1 -10.15 -6.91 -6.27
N ALA A 2 -9.27 -5.92 -6.25
CA ALA A 2 -9.57 -4.52 -6.54
C ALA A 2 -8.34 -3.90 -7.22
N THR A 3 -8.53 -2.86 -8.01
CA THR A 3 -7.40 -2.13 -8.61
C THR A 3 -6.77 -1.16 -7.61
N LEU A 4 -5.50 -0.81 -7.83
CA LEU A 4 -4.82 0.20 -7.01
C LEU A 4 -5.55 1.56 -7.03
N GLU A 5 -6.18 1.92 -8.16
CA GLU A 5 -7.01 3.12 -8.29
C GLU A 5 -8.26 3.08 -7.40
N GLU A 6 -8.96 1.95 -7.35
CA GLU A 6 -10.14 1.78 -6.50
C GLU A 6 -9.78 1.86 -5.03
N LEU A 7 -8.70 1.18 -4.63
CA LEU A 7 -8.22 1.22 -3.25
C LEU A 7 -7.74 2.63 -2.85
N ALA A 8 -7.07 3.35 -3.76
CA ALA A 8 -6.69 4.74 -3.52
C ALA A 8 -7.91 5.64 -3.37
N SER A 9 -8.95 5.45 -4.20
CA SER A 9 -10.19 6.21 -4.12
C SER A 9 -10.94 5.95 -2.80
N LEU A 10 -10.95 4.69 -2.32
CA LEU A 10 -11.53 4.30 -1.05
C LEU A 10 -10.92 5.08 0.12
N VAL A 11 -9.58 5.13 0.18
CA VAL A 11 -8.84 5.76 1.28
C VAL A 11 -8.54 7.25 1.06
N LYS A 12 -9.10 7.85 0.00
CA LYS A 12 -8.83 9.23 -0.45
C LYS A 12 -7.33 9.51 -0.63
N GLY A 13 -6.61 8.49 -1.09
CA GLY A 13 -5.19 8.53 -1.38
C GLY A 13 -4.88 8.83 -2.84
N LYS A 14 -3.61 9.06 -3.11
CA LYS A 14 -3.08 9.30 -4.44
C LYS A 14 -2.31 8.09 -4.93
N VAL A 15 -2.68 7.59 -6.10
CA VAL A 15 -1.93 6.52 -6.76
C VAL A 15 -0.56 7.02 -7.20
N VAL A 16 0.47 6.26 -6.86
CA VAL A 16 1.86 6.46 -7.30
C VAL A 16 2.30 5.21 -8.04
N GLY A 17 2.51 5.30 -9.36
CA GLY A 17 2.88 4.17 -10.20
C GLY A 17 1.72 3.67 -11.06
N GLU A 18 1.46 2.37 -11.04
CA GLU A 18 0.54 1.70 -11.95
C GLU A 18 -0.86 1.55 -11.34
N LYS A 19 -1.80 2.34 -11.82
CA LYS A 19 -3.18 2.40 -11.31
C LYS A 19 -4.03 1.15 -11.59
N ASP A 20 -3.73 0.47 -12.70
CA ASP A 20 -4.38 -0.78 -13.13
C ASP A 20 -3.83 -2.01 -12.40
N LEU A 21 -2.90 -1.81 -11.46
CA LEU A 21 -2.31 -2.91 -10.71
C LEU A 21 -3.40 -3.62 -9.89
N GLU A 22 -3.61 -4.89 -10.19
CA GLU A 22 -4.56 -5.73 -9.49
C GLU A 22 -4.03 -6.10 -8.11
N ILE A 23 -4.84 -5.81 -7.09
CA ILE A 23 -4.56 -6.12 -5.70
C ILE A 23 -5.54 -7.18 -5.22
N THR A 24 -5.00 -8.26 -4.67
CA THR A 24 -5.77 -9.39 -4.15
C THR A 24 -6.03 -9.28 -2.65
N GLY A 25 -5.23 -8.52 -1.92
CA GLY A 25 -5.36 -8.33 -0.48
C GLY A 25 -4.33 -7.36 0.11
N VAL A 26 -4.27 -7.33 1.44
CA VAL A 26 -3.29 -6.52 2.19
C VAL A 26 -2.61 -7.36 3.27
N SER A 27 -1.31 -7.14 3.44
CA SER A 27 -0.47 -7.91 4.37
C SER A 27 0.68 -7.06 4.93
N GLY A 28 1.28 -7.50 6.03
CA GLY A 28 2.48 -6.87 6.59
C GLY A 28 3.71 -7.01 5.69
N LEU A 29 4.73 -6.16 5.85
CA LEU A 29 5.89 -6.11 4.94
C LEU A 29 6.64 -7.45 4.85
N ASP A 30 6.68 -8.19 5.95
CA ASP A 30 7.36 -9.49 6.07
C ASP A 30 6.54 -10.67 5.52
N THR A 31 5.21 -10.56 5.50
CA THR A 31 4.30 -11.65 5.09
C THR A 31 3.66 -11.41 3.72
N ALA A 32 3.73 -10.19 3.20
CA ALA A 32 3.08 -9.79 1.96
C ALA A 32 3.53 -10.66 0.79
N GLN A 33 2.55 -11.09 0.01
CA GLN A 33 2.72 -11.86 -1.20
C GLN A 33 2.67 -10.98 -2.46
N PRO A 34 3.16 -11.49 -3.60
CA PRO A 34 2.92 -10.85 -4.89
C PRO A 34 1.43 -10.66 -5.13
N GLY A 35 1.03 -9.43 -5.45
CA GLY A 35 -0.37 -9.02 -5.62
C GLY A 35 -0.99 -8.39 -4.36
N GLU A 36 -0.29 -8.36 -3.23
CA GLU A 36 -0.80 -7.73 -2.01
C GLU A 36 -0.20 -6.33 -1.76
N LEU A 37 -0.97 -5.50 -1.06
CA LEU A 37 -0.55 -4.18 -0.59
C LEU A 37 0.04 -4.27 0.81
N SER A 38 1.08 -3.48 1.08
CA SER A 38 1.71 -3.45 2.40
C SER A 38 1.93 -2.05 2.94
N LEU A 39 1.96 -1.91 4.25
CA LEU A 39 2.04 -0.61 4.93
C LEU A 39 3.48 -0.23 5.30
N ILE A 40 3.90 0.97 4.89
CA ILE A 40 5.14 1.60 5.35
C ILE A 40 4.81 2.69 6.37
N ALA A 41 4.77 2.30 7.64
CA ALA A 41 4.41 3.22 8.72
C ALA A 41 5.56 4.17 9.15
N ALA A 42 6.81 3.86 8.82
CA ALA A 42 7.98 4.64 9.25
C ALA A 42 9.19 4.41 8.34
N ALA A 43 10.11 5.38 8.29
CA ALA A 43 11.34 5.27 7.51
C ALA A 43 12.22 4.05 7.92
N LYS A 44 12.13 3.61 9.18
CA LYS A 44 12.88 2.44 9.69
C LYS A 44 12.54 1.13 8.97
N VAL A 45 11.33 1.00 8.42
CA VAL A 45 10.88 -0.22 7.72
C VAL A 45 11.08 -0.15 6.21
N ILE A 46 11.63 0.94 5.68
CA ILE A 46 11.99 1.11 4.26
C ILE A 46 12.91 -0.01 3.75
N PRO A 47 14.01 -0.37 4.43
CA PRO A 47 14.83 -1.50 3.99
C PRO A 47 14.04 -2.82 3.91
N VAL A 48 13.12 -3.06 4.85
CA VAL A 48 12.22 -4.24 4.82
C VAL A 48 11.24 -4.15 3.65
N ALA A 49 10.68 -2.97 3.38
CA ALA A 49 9.80 -2.73 2.25
C ALA A 49 10.49 -2.98 0.92
N ARG A 50 11.78 -2.64 0.79
CA ARG A 50 12.58 -2.92 -0.41
C ARG A 50 12.81 -4.41 -0.65
N THR A 51 12.84 -5.21 0.42
CA THR A 51 12.98 -6.68 0.33
C THR A 51 11.64 -7.40 0.34
N SER A 52 10.53 -6.69 0.52
CA SER A 52 9.18 -7.24 0.58
C SER A 52 8.74 -7.72 -0.81
N LYS A 53 7.86 -8.73 -0.84
CA LYS A 53 7.23 -9.24 -2.06
C LYS A 53 5.89 -8.56 -2.38
N ALA A 54 5.51 -7.53 -1.61
CA ALA A 54 4.30 -6.76 -1.85
C ALA A 54 4.32 -6.15 -3.27
N ALA A 55 3.17 -6.14 -3.94
CA ALA A 55 3.04 -5.52 -5.27
C ALA A 55 3.05 -3.98 -5.18
N ALA A 56 2.49 -3.43 -4.09
CA ALA A 56 2.40 -2.00 -3.85
C ALA A 56 2.45 -1.68 -2.36
N PHE A 57 2.71 -0.40 -2.04
CA PHE A 57 2.86 0.07 -0.68
C PHE A 57 1.94 1.25 -0.35
N ILE A 58 1.42 1.27 0.87
CA ILE A 58 0.73 2.42 1.46
C ILE A 58 1.76 3.20 2.27
N PHE A 59 1.97 4.47 1.92
CA PHE A 59 2.99 5.29 2.57
C PHE A 59 2.54 6.75 2.70
N PRO A 60 3.05 7.49 3.69
CA PRO A 60 2.79 8.90 3.81
C PRO A 60 3.62 9.71 2.83
N SER A 61 3.16 10.93 2.50
CA SER A 61 3.82 11.84 1.54
C SER A 61 5.28 12.14 1.89
N ASN A 62 5.66 12.03 3.17
CA ASN A 62 7.05 12.20 3.63
C ASN A 62 7.99 11.08 3.14
N LEU A 63 7.47 9.95 2.64
CA LEU A 63 8.25 8.84 2.10
C LEU A 63 8.23 8.77 0.56
N ARG A 64 7.69 9.80 -0.09
CA ARG A 64 7.63 9.89 -1.55
C ARG A 64 9.02 9.85 -2.21
N GLU A 65 10.04 10.31 -1.49
CA GLU A 65 11.44 10.37 -1.91
C GLU A 65 12.01 8.99 -2.30
N PHE A 66 11.46 7.93 -1.71
CA PHE A 66 11.93 6.57 -1.89
C PHE A 66 11.39 5.88 -3.16
N LYS A 67 10.57 6.59 -3.97
CA LYS A 67 10.01 6.12 -5.25
C LYS A 67 9.26 4.78 -5.15
N PHE A 68 8.58 4.56 -4.03
CA PHE A 68 7.68 3.41 -3.89
C PHE A 68 6.50 3.52 -4.85
N LYS A 69 6.03 2.38 -5.33
CA LYS A 69 4.77 2.26 -6.06
C LYS A 69 3.66 1.88 -5.08
N GLY A 70 2.49 2.50 -5.19
CA GLY A 70 1.32 2.21 -4.37
C GLY A 70 0.44 3.43 -4.11
N ILE A 71 0.05 3.64 -2.86
CA ILE A 71 -0.91 4.69 -2.47
C ILE A 71 -0.24 5.64 -1.47
N GLU A 72 -0.15 6.91 -1.87
CA GLU A 72 0.26 8.02 -1.01
C GLU A 72 -0.94 8.59 -0.26
N VAL A 73 -0.89 8.59 1.07
CA VAL A 73 -1.99 9.04 1.96
C VAL A 73 -1.45 9.73 3.21
N ASP A 74 -2.17 10.72 3.75
CA ASP A 74 -1.77 11.36 5.01
C ASP A 74 -1.74 10.37 6.19
N ASN A 75 -2.70 9.44 6.24
CA ASN A 75 -2.82 8.47 7.33
C ASN A 75 -2.74 7.02 6.81
N PRO A 76 -1.53 6.48 6.65
CA PRO A 76 -1.32 5.18 6.01
C PRO A 76 -1.83 4.01 6.86
N ARG A 77 -1.90 4.15 8.20
CA ARG A 77 -2.51 3.13 9.08
C ARG A 77 -4.02 3.04 8.90
N LEU A 78 -4.68 4.20 8.81
CA LEU A 78 -6.13 4.24 8.58
C LEU A 78 -6.46 3.65 7.22
N ALA A 79 -5.73 4.06 6.18
CA ALA A 79 -5.88 3.52 4.84
C ALA A 79 -5.69 1.99 4.80
N PHE A 80 -4.68 1.47 5.49
CA PHE A 80 -4.47 0.03 5.58
C PHE A 80 -5.66 -0.69 6.23
N ALA A 81 -6.23 -0.13 7.32
CA ALA A 81 -7.39 -0.72 7.99
C ALA A 81 -8.65 -0.68 7.12
N GLU A 82 -8.90 0.41 6.41
CA GLU A 82 -10.04 0.54 5.49
C GLU A 82 -9.95 -0.47 4.33
N ILE A 83 -8.76 -0.62 3.75
CA ILE A 83 -8.53 -1.61 2.68
C ILE A 83 -8.62 -3.03 3.24
N LEU A 84 -8.10 -3.29 4.44
CA LEU A 84 -8.24 -4.58 5.12
C LEU A 84 -9.73 -4.95 5.27
N TRP A 85 -10.56 -4.01 5.72
CA TRP A 85 -12.01 -4.20 5.81
C TRP A 85 -12.68 -4.45 4.47
N HIS A 86 -12.19 -3.81 3.40
CA HIS A 86 -12.70 -4.05 2.06
C HIS A 86 -12.47 -5.50 1.59
N PHE A 87 -11.33 -6.10 1.94
CA PHE A 87 -11.01 -7.49 1.59
C PHE A 87 -11.55 -8.52 2.60
N HIS A 88 -11.76 -8.13 3.86
CA HIS A 88 -12.26 -8.96 4.95
C HIS A 88 -13.44 -8.26 5.67
N PRO A 89 -14.64 -8.24 5.07
CA PRO A 89 -15.83 -7.63 5.66
C PRO A 89 -16.34 -8.37 6.91
#